data_AF-A0A3D3E2I9-F1
#
_entry.id   AF-A0A3D3E2I9-F1
#
_cell.length_a   1.000
_cell.length_b   1.000
_cell.length_c   1.000
_cell.angle_alpha   90.00
_cell.angle_beta   90.00
_cell.angle_gamma   90.00
#
_symmetry.space_group_name_H-M   'P 1'
#
loop_
_entity.id
_entity.type
_entity.pdbx_description
1 polymer ?
#
loop_
_entity_poly.entity_id
_entity_poly.type
_entity_poly.pdbx_seq_one_letter_code
_entity_poly.pdbx_strand_id
1 'polypeptide(L)'
;MSAPKPRLQWFDAVQSMQNSGDAYALVTVLGCTGSTPRDHSSKMVITQQEAFDTIGGGHLEHLVMKKAREIIASNAGTQKVEQEIHHFPLGASLGQCCGGSATVLIETFAACQFHVGIFGAGHVAKSIVTILAGLNCKVSWIDSRGDEFPLDIPANVNKIVAAEPCDELEDLPNGSDILILTHNHQLDFELCLTALKRNRNPLQKLRSIGLIGSQTKALRFQKRLLDRLLDQNPQDSVKEAAAERIKSIRCPVGLSSVPGKLPMEVAVSIVGELIAIDHASNQVSEGLSAGASSSENSDSQTNEDTALIAESLDAISTISSAARKSRGLAWKDIKQQLSGELNSKGQGTVL
;
A
#
# COMPACT_ATOMS: atom_id res chain seq x y z
N MET A 1 -33.72 -10.45 -1.68
CA MET A 1 -33.62 -9.08 -1.12
C MET A 1 -32.54 -9.13 -0.06
N SER A 2 -31.38 -8.52 -0.31
CA SER A 2 -30.31 -8.43 0.69
C SER A 2 -30.79 -7.52 1.83
N ALA A 3 -30.59 -7.92 3.08
CA ALA A 3 -30.89 -7.07 4.23
C ALA A 3 -30.18 -5.72 4.07
N PRO A 4 -30.80 -4.59 4.47
CA PRO A 4 -30.11 -3.30 4.44
C PRO A 4 -28.84 -3.42 5.30
N LYS A 5 -27.67 -3.22 4.69
CA LYS A 5 -26.40 -3.15 5.43
C LYS A 5 -26.58 -2.10 6.54
N PRO A 6 -26.22 -2.40 7.80
CA PRO A 6 -26.26 -1.41 8.86
C PRO A 6 -25.42 -0.20 8.42
N ARG A 7 -25.97 1.01 8.59
CA ARG A 7 -25.22 2.25 8.33
C ARG A 7 -24.10 2.32 9.37
N LEU A 8 -22.87 2.04 8.95
CA LEU A 8 -21.69 2.21 9.80
C LEU A 8 -21.58 3.68 10.23
N GLN A 9 -21.29 3.90 11.51
CA GLN A 9 -20.94 5.23 12.01
C GLN A 9 -19.53 5.59 11.54
N TRP A 10 -19.18 6.88 11.54
CA TRP A 10 -17.88 7.32 11.01
C TRP A 10 -16.69 6.60 11.68
N PHE A 11 -16.75 6.32 12.99
CA PHE A 11 -15.63 5.65 13.69
C PHE A 11 -15.55 4.16 13.38
N ASP A 12 -16.68 3.48 13.20
CA ASP A 12 -16.71 2.08 12.75
C ASP A 12 -16.17 1.97 11.32
N ALA A 13 -16.50 2.94 10.47
CA ALA A 13 -15.98 3.03 9.12
C ALA A 13 -14.46 3.25 9.10
N VAL A 14 -13.93 4.17 9.93
CA VAL A 14 -12.48 4.35 10.09
C VAL A 14 -11.81 3.04 10.50
N GLN A 15 -12.33 2.38 11.53
CA GLN A 15 -11.77 1.11 12.01
C GLN A 15 -11.82 0.04 10.92
N SER A 16 -12.92 -0.06 10.18
CA SER A 16 -13.07 -1.00 9.07
C SER A 16 -12.03 -0.76 7.97
N MET A 17 -11.81 0.50 7.56
CA MET A 17 -10.85 0.84 6.51
C MET A 17 -9.41 0.62 6.96
N GLN A 18 -9.09 0.91 8.22
CA GLN A 18 -7.78 0.59 8.79
C GLN A 18 -7.54 -0.93 8.82
N ASN A 19 -8.54 -1.71 9.23
CA ASN A 19 -8.44 -3.16 9.29
C ASN A 19 -8.37 -3.81 7.89
N SER A 20 -9.00 -3.24 6.86
CA SER A 20 -8.93 -3.75 5.49
C SER A 20 -7.75 -3.19 4.70
N GLY A 21 -7.08 -2.15 5.22
CA GLY A 21 -6.02 -1.44 4.52
C GLY A 21 -6.51 -0.63 3.32
N ASP A 22 -7.76 -0.16 3.34
CA ASP A 22 -8.34 0.66 2.28
C ASP A 22 -8.03 2.14 2.49
N ALA A 23 -7.79 2.87 1.39
CA ALA A 23 -7.65 4.32 1.44
C ALA A 23 -9.00 4.97 1.78
N TYR A 24 -8.97 5.98 2.65
CA TYR A 24 -10.15 6.74 3.03
C TYR A 24 -9.80 8.19 3.37
N ALA A 25 -10.80 9.05 3.30
CA ALA A 25 -10.75 10.40 3.81
C ALA A 25 -11.65 10.52 5.03
N LEU A 26 -11.12 11.05 6.13
CA LEU A 26 -11.91 11.54 7.25
C LEU A 26 -12.18 13.03 7.04
N VAL A 27 -13.45 13.37 7.01
CA VAL A 27 -13.91 14.75 6.85
C VAL A 27 -14.45 15.23 8.18
N THR A 28 -14.04 16.43 8.60
CA THR A 28 -14.52 17.08 9.82
C THR A 28 -14.97 18.49 9.52
N VAL A 29 -16.21 18.84 9.88
CA VAL A 29 -16.69 20.23 9.86
C VAL A 29 -16.04 20.98 11.02
N LEU A 30 -15.11 21.88 10.70
CA LEU A 30 -14.41 22.72 11.68
C LEU A 30 -15.28 23.92 12.09
N GLY A 31 -15.94 24.52 11.10
CA GLY A 31 -16.57 25.84 11.21
C GLY A 31 -17.80 25.95 10.33
N CYS A 32 -18.82 26.65 10.82
CA CYS A 32 -20.02 27.00 10.11
C CYS A 32 -20.33 28.46 10.45
N THR A 33 -20.60 29.28 9.44
CA THR A 33 -21.14 30.63 9.65
C THR A 33 -22.48 30.76 8.95
N GLY A 34 -23.43 31.47 9.56
CA GLY A 34 -24.80 31.56 9.04
C GLY A 34 -25.57 30.23 9.13
N SER A 35 -26.56 30.04 8.26
CA SER A 35 -27.39 28.82 8.26
C SER A 35 -26.66 27.66 7.58
N THR A 36 -26.32 26.61 8.33
CA THR A 36 -25.67 25.39 7.82
C THR A 36 -26.49 24.13 8.13
N PRO A 37 -26.37 23.04 7.35
CA PRO A 37 -27.24 21.86 7.49
C PRO A 37 -26.99 21.01 8.76
N ARG A 38 -25.77 21.06 9.32
CA ARG A 38 -25.41 20.39 10.58
C ARG A 38 -24.46 21.26 11.42
N ASP A 39 -24.38 20.93 12.70
CA ASP A 39 -23.52 21.56 13.69
C ASP A 39 -22.04 21.23 13.48
N HIS A 40 -21.18 22.10 14.01
CA HIS A 40 -19.74 21.90 14.14
C HIS A 40 -19.42 20.52 14.74
N SER A 41 -18.31 19.91 14.32
CA SER A 41 -17.85 18.56 14.72
C SER A 41 -18.51 17.39 14.00
N SER A 42 -19.44 17.63 13.06
CA SER A 42 -19.95 16.56 12.19
C SER A 42 -18.81 15.94 11.39
N LYS A 43 -18.81 14.60 11.29
CA LYS A 43 -17.79 13.83 10.57
C LYS A 43 -18.43 12.92 9.54
N MET A 44 -17.70 12.66 8.47
CA MET A 44 -18.01 11.60 7.51
C MET A 44 -16.73 10.93 7.03
N VAL A 45 -16.84 9.67 6.63
CA VAL A 45 -15.75 8.90 6.01
C VAL A 45 -16.08 8.70 4.54
N ILE A 46 -15.12 8.95 3.66
CA ILE A 46 -15.29 8.81 2.21
C ILE A 46 -14.23 7.84 1.71
N THR A 47 -14.65 6.85 0.93
CA THR A 47 -13.75 5.98 0.18
C THR A 47 -13.88 6.31 -1.30
N GLN A 48 -13.11 5.60 -2.14
CA GLN A 48 -13.24 5.75 -3.59
C GLN A 48 -14.67 5.50 -4.08
N GLN A 49 -15.43 4.61 -3.42
CA GLN A 49 -16.75 4.16 -3.89
C GLN A 49 -17.89 4.45 -2.94
N GLU A 50 -17.62 4.49 -1.63
CA GLU A 50 -18.65 4.59 -0.60
C GLU A 50 -18.45 5.86 0.27
N ALA A 51 -19.46 6.19 1.05
CA ALA A 51 -19.39 7.21 2.08
C ALA A 51 -20.21 6.75 3.30
N PHE A 52 -19.72 7.10 4.49
CA PHE A 52 -20.29 6.71 5.77
C PHE A 52 -20.50 7.94 6.65
N ASP A 53 -21.64 7.96 7.35
CA ASP A 53 -22.17 9.14 8.04
C ASP A 53 -22.38 10.34 7.09
N THR A 54 -22.70 11.52 7.62
CA THR A 54 -22.99 12.71 6.82
C THR A 54 -22.60 13.99 7.54
N ILE A 55 -22.09 14.97 6.79
CA ILE A 55 -21.83 16.34 7.28
C ILE A 55 -23.03 17.27 7.07
N GLY A 56 -24.20 16.72 6.72
CA GLY A 56 -25.44 17.47 6.55
C GLY A 56 -26.07 17.41 5.17
N GLY A 57 -25.49 16.64 4.23
CA GLY A 57 -26.09 16.36 2.93
C GLY A 57 -26.04 17.53 1.93
N GLY A 58 -26.79 17.37 0.84
CA GLY A 58 -26.93 18.39 -0.21
C GLY A 58 -25.65 18.61 -1.03
N HIS A 59 -25.55 19.80 -1.64
CA HIS A 59 -24.47 20.12 -2.57
C HIS A 59 -23.08 20.21 -1.91
N LEU A 60 -23.00 20.66 -0.64
CA LEU A 60 -21.75 20.71 0.12
C LEU A 60 -21.13 19.32 0.21
N GLU A 61 -21.92 18.32 0.63
CA GLU A 61 -21.46 16.94 0.75
C GLU A 61 -20.96 16.39 -0.58
N HIS A 62 -21.67 16.69 -1.68
CA HIS A 62 -21.24 16.28 -3.01
C HIS A 62 -19.89 16.87 -3.41
N LEU A 63 -19.65 18.16 -3.15
CA LEU A 63 -18.36 18.81 -3.43
C LEU A 63 -17.22 18.23 -2.57
N VAL A 64 -17.48 18.02 -1.29
CA VAL A 64 -16.50 17.44 -0.37
C VAL A 64 -16.17 16.01 -0.77
N MET A 65 -17.16 15.19 -1.14
CA MET A 65 -16.95 13.83 -1.66
C MET A 65 -16.10 13.84 -2.93
N LYS A 66 -16.41 14.73 -3.87
CA LYS A 66 -15.64 14.86 -5.10
C LYS A 66 -14.17 15.18 -4.80
N LYS A 67 -13.93 16.19 -3.96
CA LYS A 67 -12.57 16.62 -3.62
C LYS A 67 -11.79 15.57 -2.85
N ALA A 68 -12.42 14.93 -1.86
CA ALA A 68 -11.81 13.84 -1.11
C ALA A 68 -11.37 12.68 -2.03
N ARG A 69 -12.22 12.30 -3.00
CA ARG A 69 -11.89 11.25 -3.98
C ARG A 69 -10.79 11.66 -4.96
N GLU A 70 -10.74 12.93 -5.35
CA GLU A 70 -9.62 13.46 -6.15
C GLU A 70 -8.29 13.32 -5.41
N ILE A 71 -8.27 13.67 -4.11
CA ILE A 71 -7.07 13.54 -3.25
C ILE A 71 -6.69 12.07 -3.05
N ILE A 72 -7.65 11.19 -2.76
CA ILE A 72 -7.39 9.74 -2.63
C ILE A 72 -6.81 9.18 -3.93
N ALA A 73 -7.38 9.55 -5.09
CA ALA A 73 -6.93 9.07 -6.39
C ALA A 73 -5.54 9.60 -6.76
N SER A 74 -5.21 10.86 -6.47
CA SER A 74 -3.89 11.43 -6.73
C SER A 74 -2.80 10.79 -5.85
N ASN A 75 -3.18 10.33 -4.65
CA ASN A 75 -2.29 9.66 -3.71
C ASN A 75 -2.25 8.13 -3.89
N ALA A 76 -2.94 7.58 -4.91
CA ALA A 76 -2.98 6.14 -5.15
C ALA A 76 -1.57 5.56 -5.36
N GLY A 77 -1.25 4.50 -4.62
CA GLY A 77 0.08 3.88 -4.66
C GLY A 77 1.17 4.65 -3.90
N THR A 78 0.82 5.73 -3.20
CA THR A 78 1.73 6.45 -2.30
C THR A 78 1.34 6.21 -0.84
N GLN A 79 2.27 6.40 0.08
CA GLN A 79 2.00 6.38 1.53
C GLN A 79 1.69 7.78 2.08
N LYS A 80 1.31 8.72 1.21
CA LYS A 80 1.13 10.12 1.59
C LYS A 80 -0.14 10.30 2.40
N VAL A 81 0.01 10.84 3.61
CA VAL A 81 -1.10 11.38 4.40
C VAL A 81 -1.17 12.87 4.12
N GLU A 82 -2.32 13.33 3.65
CA GLU A 82 -2.56 14.74 3.35
C GLU A 82 -3.68 15.27 4.21
N GLN A 83 -3.56 16.54 4.58
CA GLN A 83 -4.56 17.28 5.34
C GLN A 83 -4.80 18.60 4.63
N GLU A 84 -6.03 18.81 4.17
CA GLU A 84 -6.42 20.06 3.52
C GLU A 84 -7.63 20.68 4.21
N ILE A 85 -7.57 22.00 4.42
CA ILE A 85 -8.70 22.78 4.91
C ILE A 85 -9.35 23.51 3.73
N HIS A 86 -10.66 23.35 3.57
CA HIS A 86 -11.45 23.94 2.50
C HIS A 86 -12.57 24.80 3.05
N HIS A 87 -12.80 25.94 2.40
CA HIS A 87 -13.89 26.84 2.71
C HIS A 87 -14.93 26.83 1.58
N PHE A 88 -16.19 26.56 1.94
CA PHE A 88 -17.31 26.43 1.01
C PHE A 88 -18.38 27.50 1.31
N PRO A 89 -18.51 28.54 0.46
CA PRO A 89 -19.63 29.48 0.57
C PRO A 89 -20.93 28.78 0.12
N LEU A 90 -21.93 28.69 1.00
CA LEU A 90 -23.19 27.95 0.77
C LEU A 90 -24.26 28.75 0.04
N GLY A 91 -23.98 30.03 -0.28
CA GLY A 91 -24.91 30.92 -0.98
C GLY A 91 -25.20 30.52 -2.44
N ALA A 92 -25.78 31.44 -3.21
CA ALA A 92 -26.32 31.22 -4.56
C ALA A 92 -25.37 30.52 -5.56
N SER A 93 -24.05 30.57 -5.34
CA SER A 93 -23.04 29.84 -6.12
C SER A 93 -23.14 28.32 -6.05
N LEU A 94 -23.82 27.74 -5.04
CA LEU A 94 -23.96 26.29 -4.85
C LEU A 94 -25.41 25.76 -4.98
N GLY A 95 -26.36 26.61 -5.42
CA GLY A 95 -27.75 26.20 -5.62
C GLY A 95 -28.53 25.87 -4.34
N GLN A 96 -28.12 26.40 -3.18
CA GLN A 96 -28.78 26.21 -1.90
C GLN A 96 -29.48 27.51 -1.42
N CYS A 97 -30.53 27.37 -0.62
CA CYS A 97 -31.29 28.51 -0.07
C CYS A 97 -30.61 29.19 1.13
N CYS A 98 -29.49 28.67 1.62
CA CYS A 98 -28.85 29.08 2.87
C CYS A 98 -27.65 30.00 2.59
N GLY A 99 -27.62 31.21 3.18
CA GLY A 99 -26.55 32.19 2.97
C GLY A 99 -25.27 32.00 3.80
N GLY A 100 -25.03 30.78 4.30
CA GLY A 100 -23.91 30.49 5.21
C GLY A 100 -22.59 30.14 4.50
N SER A 101 -21.59 29.74 5.27
CA SER A 101 -20.37 29.09 4.78
C SER A 101 -19.94 27.96 5.72
N ALA A 102 -19.25 26.97 5.19
CA ALA A 102 -18.69 25.86 5.96
C ALA A 102 -17.19 25.73 5.72
N THR A 103 -16.43 25.54 6.79
CA THR A 103 -15.00 25.21 6.77
C THR A 103 -14.83 23.75 7.15
N VAL A 104 -14.20 22.98 6.28
CA VAL A 104 -14.07 21.54 6.38
C VAL A 104 -12.60 21.14 6.32
N LEU A 105 -12.17 20.28 7.23
CA LEU A 105 -10.90 19.56 7.17
C LEU A 105 -11.12 18.22 6.45
N ILE A 106 -10.30 17.95 5.45
CA ILE A 106 -10.22 16.65 4.77
C ILE A 106 -8.85 16.05 5.10
N GLU A 107 -8.85 14.92 5.81
CA GLU A 107 -7.65 14.16 6.13
C GLU A 107 -7.68 12.86 5.34
N THR A 108 -6.74 12.65 4.43
CA THR A 108 -6.67 11.41 3.64
C THR A 108 -5.62 10.48 4.19
N PHE A 109 -6.02 9.23 4.40
CA PHE A 109 -5.17 8.15 4.83
C PHE A 109 -4.94 7.22 3.65
N ALA A 110 -3.68 6.95 3.34
CA ALA A 110 -3.30 6.07 2.24
C ALA A 110 -3.82 4.65 2.47
N ALA A 111 -4.06 3.93 1.37
CA ALA A 111 -4.26 2.48 1.41
C ALA A 111 -3.01 1.79 1.98
N CYS A 112 -3.17 0.53 2.36
CA CYS A 112 -2.13 -0.35 2.89
C CYS A 112 -0.74 -0.12 2.28
N GLN A 113 0.29 -0.25 3.12
CA GLN A 113 1.69 0.00 2.79
C GLN A 113 2.20 -0.86 1.64
N PHE A 114 1.72 -2.10 1.53
CA PHE A 114 2.06 -3.03 0.47
C PHE A 114 1.06 -4.18 0.33
N HIS A 115 1.13 -4.89 -0.79
CA HIS A 115 0.30 -6.06 -1.11
C HIS A 115 1.15 -7.31 -1.20
N VAL A 116 0.73 -8.41 -0.55
CA VAL A 116 1.39 -9.72 -0.60
C VAL A 116 0.48 -10.76 -1.27
N GLY A 117 0.93 -11.35 -2.38
CA GLY A 117 0.31 -12.53 -2.97
C GLY A 117 0.90 -13.81 -2.40
N ILE A 118 0.13 -14.59 -1.66
CA ILE A 118 0.56 -15.86 -1.05
C ILE A 118 -0.05 -17.02 -1.84
N PHE A 119 0.80 -17.78 -2.52
CA PHE A 119 0.41 -18.97 -3.28
C PHE A 119 0.64 -20.22 -2.44
N GLY A 120 -0.45 -20.83 -2.00
CA GLY A 120 -0.50 -21.98 -1.10
C GLY A 120 -1.15 -21.64 0.24
N ALA A 121 -2.07 -22.49 0.70
CA ALA A 121 -2.78 -22.37 1.97
C ALA A 121 -2.34 -23.41 3.02
N GLY A 122 -1.12 -23.94 2.89
CA GLY A 122 -0.55 -24.87 3.87
C GLY A 122 -0.21 -24.24 5.23
N HIS A 123 0.31 -25.06 6.14
CA HIS A 123 0.59 -24.67 7.54
C HIS A 123 1.49 -23.44 7.69
N VAL A 124 2.53 -23.31 6.86
CA VAL A 124 3.43 -22.14 6.89
C VAL A 124 2.70 -20.88 6.44
N ALA A 125 1.89 -20.97 5.37
CA ALA A 125 1.09 -19.85 4.88
C ALA A 125 0.09 -19.37 5.94
N LYS A 126 -0.57 -20.28 6.66
CA LYS A 126 -1.45 -19.96 7.79
C LYS A 126 -0.72 -19.13 8.85
N SER A 127 0.49 -19.54 9.24
CA SER A 127 1.32 -18.80 10.22
C SER A 127 1.76 -17.43 9.70
N ILE A 128 2.11 -17.32 8.41
CA ILE A 128 2.45 -16.03 7.79
C ILE A 128 1.25 -15.09 7.82
N VAL A 129 0.07 -15.57 7.41
CA VAL A 129 -1.17 -14.78 7.40
C VAL A 129 -1.54 -14.31 8.81
N THR A 130 -1.32 -15.13 9.85
CA THR A 130 -1.51 -14.70 11.25
C THR A 130 -0.69 -13.44 11.59
N ILE A 131 0.55 -13.37 11.14
CA ILE A 131 1.41 -12.20 11.42
C ILE A 131 1.00 -11.02 10.53
N LEU A 132 0.77 -11.26 9.23
CA LEU A 132 0.37 -10.22 8.27
C LEU A 132 -0.99 -9.58 8.63
N ALA A 133 -1.87 -10.30 9.31
CA ALA A 133 -3.13 -9.77 9.83
C ALA A 133 -2.95 -8.59 10.82
N GLY A 134 -1.77 -8.49 11.46
CA GLY A 134 -1.42 -7.38 12.34
C GLY A 134 -0.66 -6.24 11.67
N LEU A 135 -0.36 -6.35 10.37
CA LEU A 135 0.38 -5.34 9.61
C LEU A 135 -0.56 -4.55 8.69
N ASN A 136 -0.17 -3.31 8.38
CA ASN A 136 -0.89 -2.46 7.44
C ASN A 136 -0.61 -2.87 5.99
N CYS A 137 -0.93 -4.10 5.62
CA CYS A 137 -0.73 -4.69 4.31
C CYS A 137 -2.02 -5.36 3.83
N LYS A 138 -2.15 -5.57 2.52
CA LYS A 138 -3.19 -6.44 1.94
C LYS A 138 -2.62 -7.79 1.55
N VAL A 139 -3.42 -8.83 1.69
CA VAL A 139 -3.02 -10.19 1.31
C VAL A 139 -4.00 -10.76 0.30
N SER A 140 -3.51 -11.17 -0.86
CA SER A 140 -4.24 -12.12 -1.71
C SER A 140 -3.75 -13.51 -1.33
N TRP A 141 -4.63 -14.37 -0.79
CA TRP A 141 -4.27 -15.72 -0.36
C TRP A 141 -4.91 -16.76 -1.27
N ILE A 142 -4.07 -17.41 -2.09
CA ILE A 142 -4.48 -18.20 -3.25
C ILE A 142 -4.13 -19.68 -3.04
N ASP A 143 -5.10 -20.58 -3.19
CA ASP A 143 -4.90 -22.04 -3.27
C ASP A 143 -6.11 -22.64 -3.98
N SER A 144 -5.94 -23.75 -4.70
CA SER A 144 -7.06 -24.42 -5.36
C SER A 144 -7.96 -25.20 -4.39
N ARG A 145 -7.44 -25.50 -3.19
CA ARG A 145 -8.11 -26.29 -2.16
C ARG A 145 -8.85 -25.38 -1.19
N GLY A 146 -10.14 -25.16 -1.43
CA GLY A 146 -10.96 -24.24 -0.63
C GLY A 146 -11.09 -24.60 0.85
N ASP A 147 -10.89 -25.88 1.19
CA ASP A 147 -10.90 -26.49 2.53
C ASP A 147 -9.60 -26.30 3.32
N GLU A 148 -8.50 -25.93 2.67
CA GLU A 148 -7.25 -25.62 3.37
C GLU A 148 -7.33 -24.30 4.14
N PHE A 149 -8.16 -23.37 3.70
CA PHE A 149 -8.31 -22.07 4.35
C PHE A 149 -9.06 -22.19 5.69
N PRO A 150 -8.69 -21.42 6.72
CA PRO A 150 -9.47 -21.33 7.95
C PRO A 150 -10.85 -20.72 7.68
N LEU A 151 -11.78 -20.98 8.61
CA LEU A 151 -13.15 -20.43 8.55
C LEU A 151 -13.16 -18.92 8.76
N ASP A 152 -12.34 -18.44 9.70
CA ASP A 152 -12.18 -17.03 10.00
C ASP A 152 -11.01 -16.46 9.20
N ILE A 153 -11.29 -15.43 8.40
CA ILE A 153 -10.32 -14.79 7.50
C ILE A 153 -10.16 -13.34 7.97
N PRO A 154 -8.92 -12.89 8.29
CA PRO A 154 -8.68 -11.51 8.69
C PRO A 154 -9.15 -10.50 7.65
N ALA A 155 -9.57 -9.31 8.09
CA ALA A 155 -10.19 -8.31 7.22
C ALA A 155 -9.28 -7.79 6.09
N ASN A 156 -7.96 -7.82 6.26
CA ASN A 156 -6.98 -7.45 5.24
C ASN A 156 -6.59 -8.60 4.29
N VAL A 157 -7.24 -9.76 4.40
CA VAL A 157 -6.94 -10.96 3.63
C VAL A 157 -8.08 -11.27 2.68
N ASN A 158 -7.80 -11.24 1.38
CA ASN A 158 -8.69 -11.73 0.34
C ASN A 158 -8.39 -13.21 0.06
N LYS A 159 -9.31 -14.09 0.47
CA LYS A 159 -9.26 -15.54 0.17
C LYS A 159 -9.68 -15.78 -1.28
N ILE A 160 -8.82 -16.44 -2.04
CA ILE A 160 -9.05 -16.75 -3.45
C ILE A 160 -8.89 -18.26 -3.66
N VAL A 161 -10.00 -18.92 -4.03
CA VAL A 161 -9.98 -20.34 -4.41
C VAL A 161 -9.87 -20.43 -5.92
N ALA A 162 -8.64 -20.55 -6.43
CA ALA A 162 -8.36 -20.52 -7.86
C ALA A 162 -7.90 -21.88 -8.37
N ALA A 163 -8.56 -22.38 -9.42
CA ALA A 163 -8.12 -23.60 -10.12
C ALA A 163 -6.76 -23.39 -10.81
N GLU A 164 -6.53 -22.19 -11.33
CA GLU A 164 -5.30 -21.78 -12.01
C GLU A 164 -4.65 -20.60 -11.26
N PRO A 165 -3.78 -20.86 -10.25
CA PRO A 165 -3.16 -19.80 -9.47
C PRO A 165 -2.26 -18.86 -10.26
N CYS A 166 -1.78 -19.26 -11.44
CA CYS A 166 -0.97 -18.39 -12.31
C CYS A 166 -1.75 -17.17 -12.82
N ASP A 167 -3.06 -17.30 -13.07
CA ASP A 167 -3.89 -16.20 -13.56
C ASP A 167 -4.03 -15.12 -12.48
N GLU A 168 -4.26 -15.55 -11.22
CA GLU A 168 -4.31 -14.65 -10.07
C GLU A 168 -3.01 -13.87 -9.86
N LEU A 169 -1.86 -14.47 -10.21
CA LEU A 169 -0.57 -13.79 -10.18
C LEU A 169 -0.49 -12.66 -11.21
N GLU A 170 -1.09 -12.82 -12.38
CA GLU A 170 -1.17 -11.78 -13.43
C GLU A 170 -2.14 -10.65 -13.09
N ASP A 171 -3.12 -10.91 -12.23
CA ASP A 171 -4.08 -9.90 -11.76
C ASP A 171 -3.65 -9.16 -10.49
N LEU A 172 -2.56 -9.57 -9.84
CA LEU A 172 -2.02 -8.87 -8.67
C LEU A 172 -1.72 -7.39 -8.96
N PRO A 173 -1.91 -6.48 -7.99
CA PRO A 173 -1.50 -5.09 -8.14
C PRO A 173 0.00 -4.95 -8.40
N ASN A 174 0.38 -3.88 -9.10
CA ASN A 174 1.78 -3.54 -9.30
C ASN A 174 2.46 -3.22 -7.97
N GLY A 175 3.74 -3.56 -7.84
CA GLY A 175 4.49 -3.41 -6.60
C GLY A 175 4.15 -4.47 -5.54
N SER A 176 3.35 -5.49 -5.87
CA SER A 176 3.10 -6.61 -4.95
C SER A 176 4.37 -7.44 -4.71
N ASP A 177 4.50 -7.94 -3.49
CA ASP A 177 5.40 -9.05 -3.17
C ASP A 177 4.66 -10.37 -3.39
N ILE A 178 5.37 -11.39 -3.87
CA ILE A 178 4.79 -12.74 -3.94
C ILE A 178 5.57 -13.74 -3.10
N LEU A 179 4.84 -14.63 -2.45
CA LEU A 179 5.35 -15.77 -1.69
C LEU A 179 4.79 -17.06 -2.28
N ILE A 180 5.67 -17.88 -2.84
CA ILE A 180 5.33 -19.17 -3.44
C ILE A 180 5.61 -20.25 -2.41
N LEU A 181 4.54 -20.79 -1.82
CA LEU A 181 4.54 -21.71 -0.69
C LEU A 181 3.75 -22.99 -0.97
N THR A 182 3.63 -23.39 -2.24
CA THR A 182 2.80 -24.55 -2.61
C THR A 182 3.50 -25.87 -2.25
N HIS A 183 2.72 -26.96 -2.21
CA HIS A 183 3.25 -28.30 -2.05
C HIS A 183 3.58 -28.99 -3.40
N ASN A 184 3.25 -28.35 -4.52
CA ASN A 184 3.41 -28.90 -5.86
C ASN A 184 4.62 -28.23 -6.55
N HIS A 185 5.70 -28.98 -6.70
CA HIS A 185 6.93 -28.48 -7.32
C HIS A 185 6.77 -28.01 -8.77
N GLN A 186 5.80 -28.54 -9.52
CA GLN A 186 5.54 -28.11 -10.88
C GLN A 186 4.80 -26.76 -10.88
N LEU A 187 3.81 -26.59 -10.01
CA LEU A 187 3.11 -25.32 -9.83
C LEU A 187 4.06 -24.22 -9.33
N ASP A 188 4.92 -24.52 -8.35
CA ASP A 188 5.94 -23.56 -7.90
C ASP A 188 6.82 -23.07 -9.06
N PHE A 189 7.20 -23.99 -9.96
CA PHE A 189 8.03 -23.67 -11.12
C PHE A 189 7.30 -22.78 -12.11
N GLU A 190 6.02 -23.07 -12.37
CA GLU A 190 5.15 -22.28 -13.24
C GLU A 190 4.94 -20.88 -12.67
N LEU A 191 4.62 -20.75 -11.38
CA LEU A 191 4.50 -19.46 -10.70
C LEU A 191 5.78 -18.63 -10.77
N CYS A 192 6.95 -19.24 -10.53
CA CYS A 192 8.24 -18.56 -10.71
C CYS A 192 8.43 -18.07 -12.15
N LEU A 193 8.10 -18.91 -13.14
CA LEU A 193 8.22 -18.54 -14.55
C LEU A 193 7.28 -17.40 -14.94
N THR A 194 6.02 -17.45 -14.49
CA THR A 194 5.00 -16.41 -14.71
C THR A 194 5.43 -15.10 -14.05
N ALA A 195 5.88 -15.13 -12.80
CA ALA A 195 6.41 -13.95 -12.10
C ALA A 195 7.58 -13.31 -12.83
N LEU A 196 8.54 -14.11 -13.28
CA LEU A 196 9.66 -13.60 -14.07
C LEU A 196 9.14 -12.96 -15.35
N LYS A 197 8.28 -13.63 -16.12
CA LYS A 197 7.71 -13.09 -17.37
C LYS A 197 6.97 -11.78 -17.14
N ARG A 198 6.12 -11.70 -16.11
CA ARG A 198 5.42 -10.48 -15.71
C ARG A 198 6.40 -9.33 -15.47
N ASN A 199 7.48 -9.57 -14.74
CA ASN A 199 8.54 -8.59 -14.48
C ASN A 199 9.35 -8.16 -15.73
N ARG A 200 9.08 -8.70 -16.94
CA ARG A 200 9.59 -8.10 -18.19
C ARG A 200 8.93 -6.76 -18.49
N ASN A 201 7.68 -6.59 -18.09
CA ASN A 201 6.92 -5.39 -18.32
C ASN A 201 7.19 -4.37 -17.21
N PRO A 202 7.83 -3.22 -17.48
CA PRO A 202 8.09 -2.20 -16.47
C PRO A 202 6.81 -1.67 -15.82
N LEU A 203 5.68 -1.70 -16.55
CA LEU A 203 4.38 -1.24 -16.08
C LEU A 203 3.65 -2.27 -15.22
N GLN A 204 4.17 -3.49 -15.06
CA GLN A 204 3.54 -4.57 -14.29
C GLN A 204 4.50 -5.25 -13.30
N LYS A 205 5.45 -4.48 -12.76
CA LYS A 205 6.54 -5.01 -11.96
C LYS A 205 6.07 -5.42 -10.56
N LEU A 206 6.38 -6.66 -10.18
CA LEU A 206 6.36 -7.13 -8.80
C LEU A 206 7.55 -6.55 -8.05
N ARG A 207 7.35 -6.18 -6.79
CA ARG A 207 8.42 -5.68 -5.93
C ARG A 207 9.41 -6.78 -5.59
N SER A 208 8.91 -7.99 -5.31
CA SER A 208 9.77 -9.07 -4.85
C SER A 208 9.17 -10.45 -5.10
N ILE A 209 10.02 -11.47 -5.30
CA ILE A 209 9.62 -12.86 -5.53
C ILE A 209 10.31 -13.76 -4.50
N GLY A 210 9.53 -14.35 -3.59
CA GLY A 210 10.00 -15.32 -2.60
C GLY A 210 9.48 -16.73 -2.89
N LEU A 211 10.35 -17.73 -2.77
CA LEU A 211 10.01 -19.14 -2.94
C LEU A 211 10.45 -19.94 -1.71
N ILE A 212 9.53 -20.71 -1.13
CA ILE A 212 9.90 -21.68 -0.10
C ILE A 212 10.70 -22.82 -0.69
N GLY A 213 11.80 -23.18 -0.03
CA GLY A 213 12.66 -24.23 -0.53
C GLY A 213 13.98 -24.32 0.20
N SER A 214 14.74 -25.37 -0.13
CA SER A 214 16.14 -25.48 0.23
C SER A 214 17.04 -24.84 -0.82
N GLN A 215 18.31 -24.62 -0.49
CA GLN A 215 19.33 -24.18 -1.47
C GLN A 215 19.44 -25.15 -2.66
N THR A 216 19.30 -26.45 -2.41
CA THR A 216 19.31 -27.45 -3.48
C THR A 216 18.09 -27.31 -4.41
N LYS A 217 16.91 -26.98 -3.88
CA LYS A 217 15.72 -26.68 -4.71
C LYS A 217 15.96 -25.42 -5.54
N ALA A 218 16.54 -24.38 -4.94
CA ALA A 218 16.88 -23.13 -5.63
C ALA A 218 17.74 -23.39 -6.87
N LEU A 219 18.89 -24.07 -6.71
CA LEU A 219 19.80 -24.37 -7.82
C LEU A 219 19.12 -25.17 -8.95
N ARG A 220 18.29 -26.16 -8.60
CA ARG A 220 17.54 -26.94 -9.61
C ARG A 220 16.53 -26.08 -10.36
N PHE A 221 15.81 -25.21 -9.65
CA PHE A 221 14.84 -24.30 -10.26
C PHE A 221 15.53 -23.29 -11.16
N GLN A 222 16.64 -22.69 -10.72
CA GLN A 222 17.40 -21.74 -11.52
C GLN A 222 17.84 -22.34 -12.86
N LYS A 223 18.38 -23.56 -12.84
CA LYS A 223 18.76 -24.28 -14.07
C LYS A 223 17.56 -24.49 -15.00
N ARG A 224 16.47 -25.06 -14.48
CA ARG A 224 15.25 -25.33 -15.27
C ARG A 224 14.62 -24.06 -15.84
N LEU A 225 14.62 -22.97 -15.08
CA LEU A 225 14.09 -21.67 -15.49
C LEU A 225 14.95 -21.08 -16.61
N LEU A 226 16.28 -21.16 -16.48
CA LEU A 226 17.20 -20.68 -17.51
C LEU A 226 16.98 -21.46 -18.82
N ASP A 227 16.98 -22.79 -18.77
CA ASP A 227 16.73 -23.64 -19.93
C ASP A 227 15.41 -23.24 -20.62
N ARG A 228 14.32 -23.09 -19.83
CA ARG A 228 13.00 -22.74 -20.35
C ARG A 228 12.91 -21.33 -20.96
N LEU A 229 13.66 -20.38 -20.41
CA LEU A 229 13.69 -19.00 -20.92
C LEU A 229 14.57 -18.87 -22.17
N LEU A 230 15.62 -19.69 -22.29
CA LEU A 230 16.54 -19.72 -23.43
C LEU A 230 15.99 -20.45 -24.64
N ASP A 231 15.20 -21.51 -24.45
CA ASP A 231 14.48 -22.21 -25.52
C ASP A 231 13.66 -21.24 -26.39
N GLN A 232 13.26 -20.10 -25.82
CA GLN A 232 12.47 -19.08 -26.52
C GLN A 232 13.32 -18.03 -27.25
N ASN A 233 14.61 -17.84 -26.90
CA ASN A 233 15.54 -16.89 -27.53
C ASN A 233 17.01 -17.18 -27.12
N PRO A 234 17.81 -17.84 -27.98
CA PRO A 234 19.13 -18.38 -27.61
C PRO A 234 20.31 -17.39 -27.71
N GLN A 235 20.09 -16.08 -27.74
CA GLN A 235 21.18 -15.09 -27.83
C GLN A 235 21.90 -14.88 -26.49
N ASP A 236 23.22 -14.65 -26.52
CA ASP A 236 24.05 -14.52 -25.30
C ASP A 236 23.63 -13.35 -24.39
N SER A 237 23.24 -12.21 -24.97
CA SER A 237 22.73 -11.05 -24.20
C SER A 237 21.40 -11.36 -23.48
N VAL A 238 20.57 -12.22 -24.06
CA VAL A 238 19.30 -12.67 -23.45
C VAL A 238 19.58 -13.64 -22.30
N LYS A 239 20.64 -14.43 -22.40
CA LYS A 239 21.05 -15.39 -21.37
C LYS A 239 21.49 -14.71 -20.09
N GLU A 240 22.35 -13.70 -20.19
CA GLU A 240 22.82 -12.95 -19.01
C GLU A 240 21.66 -12.22 -18.32
N ALA A 241 20.82 -11.54 -19.10
CA ALA A 241 19.64 -10.86 -18.57
C ALA A 241 18.63 -11.84 -17.92
N ALA A 242 18.45 -13.03 -18.49
CA ALA A 242 17.61 -14.07 -17.90
C ALA A 242 18.20 -14.62 -16.59
N ALA A 243 19.50 -14.89 -16.56
CA ALA A 243 20.19 -15.37 -15.37
C ALA A 243 20.09 -14.35 -14.22
N GLU A 244 20.28 -13.06 -14.51
CA GLU A 244 20.18 -12.02 -13.50
C GLU A 244 18.76 -11.91 -12.92
N ARG A 245 17.75 -12.01 -13.77
CA ARG A 245 16.35 -12.01 -13.32
C ARG A 245 16.01 -13.25 -12.50
N ILE A 246 16.55 -14.42 -12.86
CA ILE A 246 16.38 -15.64 -12.07
C ILE A 246 16.99 -15.48 -10.68
N LYS A 247 18.14 -14.80 -10.53
CA LYS A 247 18.75 -14.52 -9.22
C LYS A 247 17.87 -13.65 -8.32
N SER A 248 16.97 -12.84 -8.89
CA SER A 248 16.03 -12.03 -8.10
C SER A 248 15.00 -12.86 -7.31
N ILE A 249 14.84 -14.16 -7.62
CA ILE A 249 14.01 -15.07 -6.83
C ILE A 249 14.75 -15.43 -5.55
N ARG A 250 14.19 -15.06 -4.40
CA ARG A 250 14.73 -15.43 -3.08
C ARG A 250 14.30 -16.84 -2.72
N CYS A 251 15.27 -17.76 -2.65
CA CYS A 251 15.04 -19.15 -2.25
C CYS A 251 16.32 -19.70 -1.58
N PRO A 252 16.27 -20.13 -0.30
CA PRO A 252 15.14 -20.05 0.62
C PRO A 252 14.69 -18.61 0.86
N VAL A 253 13.38 -18.39 0.94
CA VAL A 253 12.80 -17.10 1.35
C VAL A 253 12.92 -16.90 2.87
N GLY A 254 13.10 -15.65 3.31
CA GLY A 254 13.16 -15.26 4.72
C GLY A 254 14.56 -14.90 5.23
N LEU A 255 14.62 -14.24 6.38
CA LEU A 255 15.86 -13.81 7.02
C LEU A 255 16.70 -14.99 7.53
N SER A 256 17.94 -15.10 7.06
CA SER A 256 18.91 -16.12 7.48
C SER A 256 19.33 -15.99 8.95
N SER A 257 19.21 -14.78 9.52
CA SER A 257 19.49 -14.48 10.93
C SER A 257 18.42 -15.01 11.90
N VAL A 258 17.26 -15.43 11.39
CA VAL A 258 16.17 -16.03 12.16
C VAL A 258 16.07 -17.51 11.78
N PRO A 259 16.83 -18.40 12.44
CA PRO A 259 16.78 -19.83 12.16
C PRO A 259 15.50 -20.45 12.73
N GLY A 260 15.16 -21.64 12.24
CA GLY A 260 14.01 -22.38 12.73
C GLY A 260 13.42 -23.29 11.66
N LYS A 261 12.60 -24.24 12.09
CA LYS A 261 11.85 -25.13 11.19
C LYS A 261 10.37 -25.23 11.56
N LEU A 262 9.97 -24.68 12.71
CA LEU A 262 8.57 -24.62 13.07
C LEU A 262 7.85 -23.61 12.17
N PRO A 263 6.58 -23.85 11.78
CA PRO A 263 5.85 -22.96 10.88
C PRO A 263 5.86 -21.49 11.29
N MET A 264 5.72 -21.21 12.59
CA MET A 264 5.74 -19.84 13.11
C MET A 264 7.14 -19.19 13.06
N GLU A 265 8.21 -19.96 13.30
CA GLU A 265 9.59 -19.44 13.19
C GLU A 265 9.89 -19.04 11.74
N VAL A 266 9.52 -19.91 10.80
CA VAL A 266 9.62 -19.65 9.35
C VAL A 266 8.77 -18.44 8.97
N ALA A 267 7.56 -18.32 9.51
CA ALA A 267 6.69 -17.18 9.25
C ALA A 267 7.30 -15.86 9.74
N VAL A 268 7.85 -15.81 10.96
CA VAL A 268 8.54 -14.63 11.49
C VAL A 268 9.73 -14.25 10.61
N SER A 269 10.54 -15.23 10.18
CA SER A 269 11.67 -15.03 9.27
C SER A 269 11.24 -14.42 7.92
N ILE A 270 10.18 -14.95 7.31
CA ILE A 270 9.65 -14.47 6.02
C ILE A 270 9.02 -13.09 6.14
N VAL A 271 8.19 -12.86 7.17
CA VAL A 271 7.53 -11.57 7.35
C VAL A 271 8.55 -10.48 7.73
N GLY A 272 9.59 -10.82 8.50
CA GLY A 272 10.71 -9.91 8.75
C GLY A 272 11.43 -9.48 7.47
N GLU A 273 11.63 -10.41 6.52
CA GLU A 273 12.19 -10.09 5.20
C GLU A 273 11.27 -9.16 4.40
N LEU A 274 9.95 -9.42 4.38
CA LEU A 274 8.97 -8.57 3.69
C LEU A 274 8.94 -7.14 4.25
N ILE A 275 8.97 -6.99 5.58
CA ILE A 275 9.05 -5.68 6.24
C ILE A 275 10.33 -4.95 5.83
N ALA A 276 11.47 -5.64 5.80
CA ALA A 276 12.74 -5.04 5.38
C ALA A 276 12.70 -4.53 3.93
N ILE A 277 12.10 -5.32 3.02
CA ILE A 277 11.91 -4.95 1.61
C ILE A 277 11.00 -3.72 1.46
N ASP A 278 9.91 -3.67 2.23
CA ASP A 278 8.99 -2.53 2.23
C ASP A 278 9.70 -1.23 2.64
N HIS A 279 10.39 -1.25 3.78
CA HIS A 279 11.12 -0.08 4.28
C HIS A 279 12.23 0.38 3.32
N ALA A 280 12.97 -0.55 2.70
CA ALA A 280 14.00 -0.20 1.73
C ALA A 280 13.39 0.50 0.49
N SER A 281 12.23 0.04 0.02
CA SER A 281 11.54 0.61 -1.14
C SER A 281 10.98 2.01 -0.88
N ASN A 282 10.50 2.26 0.34
CA ASN A 282 9.97 3.57 0.74
C ASN A 282 11.09 4.63 0.86
N GLN A 283 12.26 4.25 1.37
CA GLN A 283 13.41 5.17 1.47
C GLN A 283 13.90 5.67 0.09
N VAL A 284 13.91 4.79 -0.92
CA VAL A 284 14.30 5.17 -2.29
C VAL A 284 13.28 6.15 -2.89
N SER A 285 11.99 5.92 -2.67
CA SER A 285 10.91 6.77 -3.16
C SER A 285 10.93 8.18 -2.53
N GLU A 286 11.20 8.26 -1.23
CA GLU A 286 11.35 9.53 -0.52
C GLU A 286 12.56 10.33 -1.03
N GLY A 287 13.71 9.66 -1.26
CA GLY A 287 14.92 10.29 -1.78
C GLY A 287 14.75 10.91 -3.18
N LEU A 288 14.04 10.22 -4.08
CA LEU A 288 13.70 10.72 -5.42
C LEU A 288 12.76 11.93 -5.36
N SER A 289 11.75 11.89 -4.48
CA SER A 289 10.81 13.01 -4.29
C SER A 289 11.48 14.26 -3.70
N ALA A 290 12.45 14.07 -2.79
CA ALA A 290 13.22 15.16 -2.21
C ALA A 290 14.20 15.78 -3.22
N GLY A 291 14.87 14.96 -4.05
CA GLY A 291 15.80 15.41 -5.09
C GLY A 291 15.13 16.15 -6.25
N ALA A 292 13.91 15.75 -6.62
CA ALA A 292 13.11 16.45 -7.63
C ALA A 292 12.67 17.85 -7.19
N SER A 293 12.56 18.11 -5.89
CA SER A 293 12.27 19.43 -5.34
C SER A 293 13.48 20.37 -5.27
N SER A 294 14.68 19.89 -5.59
CA SER A 294 15.94 20.65 -5.48
C SER A 294 16.79 20.72 -6.76
N SER A 295 16.24 20.39 -7.94
CA SER A 295 17.02 20.35 -9.19
C SER A 295 16.27 20.98 -10.38
N GLU A 296 16.19 22.32 -10.38
CA GLU A 296 16.30 23.08 -11.63
C GLU A 296 17.79 23.47 -11.82
N ASN A 297 18.33 23.14 -13.01
CA ASN A 297 19.71 23.27 -13.50
C ASN A 297 20.69 22.12 -13.17
N SER A 298 20.83 21.16 -14.09
CA SER A 298 21.93 21.11 -15.07
C SER A 298 21.97 19.75 -15.79
N ASP A 299 22.29 19.78 -17.07
CA ASP A 299 22.29 18.65 -18.01
C ASP A 299 23.24 17.48 -17.69
N SER A 300 22.82 16.32 -18.19
CA SER A 300 23.58 15.16 -18.65
C SER A 300 24.03 14.07 -17.65
N GLN A 301 23.57 12.85 -17.94
CA GLN A 301 24.25 11.53 -17.92
C GLN A 301 23.53 10.38 -17.19
N THR A 302 22.98 9.50 -18.04
CA THR A 302 22.98 8.02 -18.06
C THR A 302 22.62 7.17 -16.83
N ASN A 303 21.65 6.29 -17.08
CA ASN A 303 21.05 5.24 -16.24
C ASN A 303 22.04 4.18 -15.71
N GLU A 304 22.03 3.95 -14.40
CA GLU A 304 22.41 2.70 -13.73
C GLU A 304 21.56 2.49 -12.46
N ASP A 305 20.32 2.01 -12.61
CA ASP A 305 19.44 1.72 -11.46
C ASP A 305 18.85 0.31 -11.56
N THR A 306 19.61 -0.69 -11.11
CA THR A 306 19.07 -2.00 -10.71
C THR A 306 19.98 -2.80 -9.76
N ALA A 307 21.22 -2.37 -9.51
CA ALA A 307 22.15 -3.07 -8.61
C ALA A 307 22.00 -2.72 -7.11
N LEU A 308 21.36 -1.58 -6.77
CA LEU A 308 21.36 -1.03 -5.41
C LEU A 308 20.51 -1.80 -4.38
N ILE A 309 19.58 -2.66 -4.83
CA ILE A 309 18.70 -3.43 -3.93
C ILE A 309 19.42 -4.68 -3.38
N ALA A 310 20.38 -5.25 -4.11
CA ALA A 310 21.11 -6.45 -3.68
C ALA A 310 22.22 -6.12 -2.65
N GLU A 311 22.91 -5.00 -2.82
CA GLU A 311 23.99 -4.56 -1.90
C GLU A 311 23.46 -4.03 -0.56
N SER A 312 22.18 -3.62 -0.50
CA SER A 312 21.59 -3.04 0.71
C SER A 312 21.32 -4.06 1.83
N LEU A 313 21.26 -5.37 1.53
CA LEU A 313 20.98 -6.41 2.54
C LEU A 313 22.22 -6.81 3.36
N ASP A 314 23.43 -6.74 2.77
CA ASP A 314 24.69 -6.98 3.50
C ASP A 314 25.12 -5.78 4.36
N ALA A 315 24.57 -4.58 4.10
CA ALA A 315 24.87 -3.34 4.84
C ALA A 315 24.05 -3.15 6.14
N ILE A 316 23.07 -4.03 6.42
CA ILE A 316 22.14 -3.90 7.56
C ILE A 316 22.82 -4.09 8.93
N SER A 317 24.09 -4.52 9.00
CA SER A 317 24.82 -4.62 10.26
C SER A 317 25.33 -3.28 10.83
N THR A 318 25.27 -2.16 10.09
CA THR A 318 26.13 -0.99 10.43
C THR A 318 25.44 0.38 10.44
N ILE A 319 24.10 0.48 10.53
CA ILE A 319 23.45 1.81 10.57
C ILE A 319 22.86 2.10 11.95
N SER A 320 23.65 2.82 12.74
CA SER A 320 23.26 3.49 13.98
C SER A 320 22.44 4.76 13.67
N SER A 321 21.19 4.76 14.14
CA SER A 321 20.34 5.89 14.59
C SER A 321 20.64 7.32 14.09
N ALA A 322 19.84 7.78 13.12
CA ALA A 322 19.49 9.20 13.00
C ALA A 322 18.10 9.36 12.35
N ALA A 323 17.03 9.12 13.11
CA ALA A 323 15.66 9.38 12.66
C ALA A 323 15.38 10.90 12.60
N ARG A 324 15.16 11.45 11.40
CA ARG A 324 14.64 12.81 11.22
C ARG A 324 13.13 12.82 11.49
N LYS A 325 12.70 13.58 12.51
CA LYS A 325 11.28 13.83 12.80
C LYS A 325 10.65 14.70 11.71
N SER A 326 9.53 14.27 11.14
CA SER A 326 8.66 15.13 10.35
C SER A 326 8.13 16.27 11.24
N ARG A 327 8.37 17.52 10.84
CA ARG A 327 7.81 18.68 11.52
C ARG A 327 6.42 18.93 10.91
N GLY A 328 5.37 18.76 11.72
CA GLY A 328 4.03 19.23 11.38
C GLY A 328 4.01 20.74 11.13
N LEU A 329 3.01 21.20 10.37
CA LEU A 329 2.81 22.61 10.04
C LEU A 329 2.78 23.48 11.29
N ALA A 330 3.53 24.59 11.29
CA ALA A 330 3.54 25.49 12.43
C ALA A 330 2.22 26.26 12.49
N TRP A 331 1.77 26.62 13.70
CA TRP A 331 0.54 27.41 13.91
C TRP A 331 0.48 28.72 13.09
N LYS A 332 1.64 29.28 12.74
CA LYS A 332 1.75 30.46 11.87
C LYS A 332 1.29 30.19 10.43
N ASP A 333 1.54 28.99 9.92
CA ASP A 333 1.21 28.58 8.54
C ASP A 333 -0.30 28.34 8.40
N ILE A 334 -0.90 27.72 9.42
CA ILE A 334 -2.35 27.53 9.55
C ILE A 334 -3.08 28.88 9.56
N LYS A 335 -2.47 29.91 10.18
CA LYS A 335 -3.08 31.23 10.31
C LYS A 335 -3.02 32.05 9.01
N GLN A 336 -1.96 31.90 8.22
CA GLN A 336 -1.83 32.56 6.92
C GLN A 336 -2.92 32.08 5.95
N GLN A 337 -3.39 30.84 6.11
CA GLN A 337 -4.49 30.25 5.35
C GLN A 337 -5.89 30.68 5.85
N LEU A 338 -6.01 31.22 7.08
CA LEU A 338 -7.30 31.51 7.73
C LEU A 338 -7.58 33.00 7.98
N SER A 339 -6.76 33.93 7.45
CA SER A 339 -6.99 35.39 7.47
C SER A 339 -7.49 35.99 8.80
N GLY A 340 -6.90 35.60 9.94
CA GLY A 340 -7.24 36.15 11.27
C GLY A 340 -6.16 37.07 11.85
N GLU A 341 -6.51 38.04 12.71
CA GLU A 341 -5.56 38.93 13.40
C GLU A 341 -5.00 38.30 14.71
N LEU A 342 -3.74 38.62 15.07
CA LEU A 342 -3.11 38.22 16.35
C LEU A 342 -3.09 39.40 17.32
N ASN A 343 -3.28 39.15 18.61
CA ASN A 343 -2.88 40.12 19.62
C ASN A 343 -1.35 40.08 19.85
N SER A 344 -0.81 41.09 20.54
CA SER A 344 0.63 41.26 20.82
C SER A 344 1.28 40.14 21.63
N LYS A 345 0.51 39.14 22.09
CA LYS A 345 0.98 37.93 22.80
C LYS A 345 0.89 36.66 21.95
N GLY A 346 0.58 36.76 20.65
CA GLY A 346 0.52 35.61 19.75
C GLY A 346 -0.70 34.71 19.94
N GLN A 347 -1.70 35.16 20.69
CA GLN A 347 -2.98 34.47 20.85
C GLN A 347 -4.00 35.09 19.88
N GLY A 348 -4.75 34.24 19.19
CA GLY A 348 -5.83 34.66 18.30
C GLY A 348 -7.04 33.77 18.50
N THR A 349 -8.22 34.37 18.46
CA THR A 349 -9.52 33.70 18.37
C THR A 349 -9.98 33.79 16.93
N VAL A 350 -10.51 32.69 16.39
CA VAL A 350 -11.21 32.66 15.09
C VAL A 350 -12.70 32.85 15.42
N LEU A 351 -13.35 33.83 14.79
CA LEU A 351 -14.81 33.97 14.80
C LEU A 351 -15.42 33.03 13.76
#